data_AF-A0A1N6F211-F1
#
_entry.id   AF-A0A1N6F211-F1
#
_cell.length_a   1.000
_cell.length_b   1.000
_cell.length_c   1.000
_cell.angle_alpha   90.00
_cell.angle_beta   90.00
_cell.angle_gamma   90.00
#
_symmetry.space_group_name_H-M   'P 1'
#
loop_
_entity.id
_entity.type
_entity.pdbx_description
1 polymer ?
#
loop_
_entity_poly.entity_id
_entity_poly.type
_entity_poly.pdbx_seq_one_letter_code
_entity_poly.pdbx_strand_id
1 'polypeptide(L)'
;MCATLVGGMDRLKREYINTAKTRGVKLKVFTGKENSIADKMGAPDMVILFTNKVSHAARREVVQYAKAKDIPVHMAHSCGVSTLKQVLR
;
A
#
# COMPACT_ATOMS: atom_id res chain seq x y z
N MET A 1 -4.06 14.02 -2.90
CA MET A 1 -3.87 12.61 -3.28
C MET A 1 -3.77 11.74 -2.02
N CYS A 2 -4.51 10.63 -1.98
CA CYS A 2 -4.50 9.61 -0.94
C CYS A 2 -4.09 8.26 -1.55
N ALA A 3 -3.14 7.58 -0.94
CA ALA A 3 -2.69 6.26 -1.36
C ALA A 3 -2.76 5.27 -0.21
N THR A 4 -2.94 3.99 -0.54
CA THR A 4 -2.84 2.89 0.42
C THR A 4 -1.68 1.99 0.07
N LEU A 5 -0.72 1.83 0.98
CA LEU A 5 0.35 0.84 0.88
C LEU A 5 -0.05 -0.43 1.63
N VAL A 6 0.02 -1.57 0.93
CA VAL A 6 -0.22 -2.91 1.48
C VAL A 6 1.06 -3.74 1.39
N GLY A 7 1.38 -4.45 2.47
CA GLY A 7 2.61 -5.20 2.67
C GLY A 7 3.73 -4.32 3.20
N GLY A 8 4.97 -4.74 2.94
CA GLY A 8 6.16 -4.01 3.36
C GLY A 8 6.70 -4.47 4.71
N MET A 9 7.40 -3.57 5.40
CA MET A 9 8.03 -3.85 6.69
C MET A 9 7.46 -2.93 7.76
N ASP A 10 6.94 -3.49 8.84
CA ASP A 10 6.41 -2.76 10.00
C ASP A 10 7.37 -1.67 10.49
N ARG A 11 8.65 -2.00 10.60
CA ARG A 11 9.70 -1.09 11.07
C ARG A 11 9.85 0.16 10.21
N LEU A 12 9.39 0.11 8.94
CA LEU A 12 9.47 1.22 7.99
C LEU A 12 8.15 2.00 7.87
N LYS A 13 7.12 1.64 8.64
CA LYS A 13 5.79 2.26 8.55
C LYS A 13 5.84 3.78 8.69
N ARG A 14 6.63 4.28 9.64
CA ARG A 14 6.79 5.73 9.88
C ARG A 14 7.51 6.40 8.72
N GLU A 15 8.57 5.77 8.21
CA GLU A 15 9.37 6.25 7.10
C GLU A 15 8.55 6.31 5.80
N TYR A 16 7.69 5.33 5.55
CA TYR A 16 6.76 5.36 4.42
C TYR A 16 5.81 6.54 4.49
N ILE A 17 5.15 6.73 5.64
CA ILE A 17 4.20 7.82 5.85
C ILE A 17 4.90 9.17 5.68
N ASN A 18 6.06 9.35 6.31
CA ASN A 18 6.83 10.59 6.21
C ASN A 18 7.27 10.86 4.77
N THR A 19 7.76 9.84 4.07
CA THR A 19 8.20 9.94 2.66
C THR A 19 7.05 10.28 1.71
N ALA A 20 5.85 9.73 1.94
CA ALA A 20 4.68 10.08 1.16
C ALA A 20 4.20 11.51 1.48
N LYS A 21 4.25 11.90 2.75
CA LYS A 21 3.87 13.24 3.21
C LYS A 21 4.76 14.32 2.58
N THR A 22 6.07 14.10 2.44
CA THR A 22 6.97 15.06 1.76
C THR A 22 6.64 15.22 0.27
N ARG A 23 5.85 14.31 -0.31
CA ARG A 23 5.35 14.37 -1.69
C ARG A 23 3.88 14.81 -1.78
N GLY A 24 3.29 15.29 -0.68
CA GLY A 24 1.88 15.70 -0.64
C GLY A 24 0.87 14.53 -0.68
N VAL A 25 1.33 13.30 -0.44
CA VAL A 25 0.48 12.10 -0.48
C VAL A 25 0.10 11.69 0.95
N LYS A 26 -1.21 11.60 1.21
CA LYS A 26 -1.73 11.01 2.45
C LYS A 26 -1.69 9.48 2.34
N LEU A 27 -0.74 8.85 3.04
CA LEU A 27 -0.52 7.41 2.96
C LEU A 27 -1.14 6.65 4.13
N LYS A 28 -1.99 5.67 3.84
CA LYS A 28 -2.36 4.59 4.78
C LYS A 28 -1.41 3.40 4.56
N VAL A 29 -0.99 2.73 5.63
CA VAL A 29 -0.06 1.60 5.54
C VAL A 29 -0.61 0.40 6.31
N PHE A 30 -0.76 -0.71 5.59
CA PHE A 30 -1.16 -2.03 6.08
C PHE A 30 -0.03 -3.02 5.86
N THR A 31 0.65 -3.46 6.90
CA THR A 31 1.85 -4.31 6.75
C THR A 31 1.57 -5.80 6.93
N GLY A 32 0.30 -6.18 7.09
CA GLY A 32 -0.13 -7.58 7.21
C GLY A 32 -0.39 -8.04 8.64
N LYS A 33 -0.42 -7.10 9.61
CA LYS A 33 -0.92 -7.36 10.97
C LYS A 33 -2.43 -7.14 11.11
N GLU A 34 -3.06 -6.63 10.08
CA GLU A 34 -4.47 -6.28 10.08
C GLU A 34 -5.33 -7.49 9.68
N ASN A 35 -6.33 -7.82 10.49
CA ASN A 35 -7.25 -8.93 10.21
C ASN A 35 -8.10 -8.73 8.94
N SER A 36 -8.35 -7.47 8.56
CA SER A 36 -9.08 -7.11 7.34
C SER A 36 -8.51 -5.81 6.79
N ILE A 37 -8.06 -5.86 5.53
CA ILE A 37 -7.41 -4.73 4.86
C ILE A 37 -8.45 -3.97 4.02
N ALA A 38 -9.31 -4.70 3.30
CA ALA A 38 -10.33 -4.14 2.42
C ALA A 38 -11.24 -3.14 3.14
N ASP A 39 -11.76 -3.50 4.32
CA ASP A 39 -12.70 -2.67 5.07
C ASP A 39 -12.08 -1.35 5.57
N LYS A 40 -10.78 -1.37 5.86
CA LYS A 40 -10.04 -0.21 6.41
C LYS A 40 -9.41 0.66 5.33
N MET A 41 -9.25 0.12 4.13
CA MET A 41 -8.65 0.81 2.99
C MET A 41 -9.48 2.04 2.59
N GLY A 42 -10.81 1.90 2.57
CA GLY A 42 -11.71 2.92 2.02
C GLY A 42 -11.50 3.06 0.50
N ALA A 43 -11.71 4.26 -0.04
CA ALA A 43 -11.52 4.56 -1.46
C ALA A 43 -10.28 5.48 -1.68
N PRO A 44 -9.05 4.94 -1.68
CA PRO A 44 -7.86 5.70 -2.06
C PRO A 44 -7.81 5.97 -3.57
N ASP A 45 -7.02 6.97 -3.97
CA ASP A 45 -6.75 7.27 -5.39
C ASP A 45 -5.90 6.16 -6.04
N MET A 46 -5.09 5.45 -5.24
CA MET A 46 -4.31 4.29 -5.68
C MET A 46 -3.97 3.33 -4.55
N VAL A 47 -3.69 2.08 -4.91
CA VAL A 47 -3.10 1.07 -4.03
C VAL A 47 -1.67 0.75 -4.48
N ILE A 48 -0.75 0.71 -3.53
CA ILE A 48 0.63 0.25 -3.72
C ILE A 48 0.74 -1.08 -2.99
N LEU A 49 1.11 -2.15 -3.71
CA LEU A 49 1.16 -3.50 -3.18
C LEU A 49 2.59 -4.03 -3.23
N PHE A 50 3.22 -4.12 -2.06
CA PHE A 50 4.53 -4.72 -1.89
C PHE A 50 4.41 -6.24 -1.78
N THR A 51 4.77 -6.94 -2.86
CA THR A 51 4.43 -8.36 -3.03
C THR A 51 5.34 -9.33 -2.28
N ASN A 52 6.54 -8.91 -1.87
CA ASN A 52 7.48 -9.79 -1.17
C ASN A 52 7.06 -10.05 0.30
N LYS A 53 6.35 -9.10 0.92
CA LYS A 53 5.91 -9.22 2.32
C LYS A 53 4.41 -8.99 2.45
N VAL A 54 3.63 -9.81 1.76
CA VAL A 54 2.17 -9.89 1.87
C VAL A 54 1.75 -11.34 1.65
N SER A 55 0.75 -11.83 2.40
CA SER A 55 0.24 -13.18 2.19
C SER A 55 -0.52 -13.27 0.85
N HIS A 56 -0.61 -14.46 0.27
CA HIS A 56 -1.39 -14.68 -0.95
C HIS A 56 -2.87 -14.32 -0.77
N ALA A 57 -3.44 -14.61 0.40
CA ALA A 57 -4.81 -14.25 0.74
C ALA A 57 -5.00 -12.72 0.75
N ALA A 58 -4.16 -11.98 1.47
CA ALA A 58 -4.23 -10.52 1.55
C ALA A 58 -3.99 -9.87 0.17
N ARG A 59 -3.06 -10.39 -0.64
CA ARG A 59 -2.85 -9.95 -2.02
C ARG A 59 -4.14 -10.11 -2.84
N ARG A 60 -4.78 -11.28 -2.77
CA ARG A 60 -5.99 -11.57 -3.53
C ARG A 60 -7.14 -10.67 -3.10
N GLU A 61 -7.35 -10.52 -1.80
CA GLU A 61 -8.37 -9.62 -1.22
C GLU A 61 -8.21 -8.19 -1.74
N VAL A 62 -7.00 -7.63 -1.63
CA VAL A 62 -6.72 -6.24 -2.03
C VAL A 62 -6.87 -6.03 -3.53
N VAL A 63 -6.40 -6.97 -4.36
CA VAL A 63 -6.54 -6.88 -5.82
C VAL A 63 -8.02 -6.97 -6.23
N GLN A 64 -8.79 -7.87 -5.61
CA GLN A 64 -10.23 -8.00 -5.88
C GLN A 64 -10.99 -6.74 -5.48
N TYR A 65 -10.71 -6.19 -4.29
CA TYR A 65 -11.32 -4.96 -3.82
C TYR A 65 -11.00 -3.78 -4.75
N ALA A 66 -9.72 -3.60 -5.08
CA ALA A 66 -9.30 -2.50 -5.95
C ALA A 66 -9.94 -2.60 -7.34
N LYS A 67 -9.98 -3.80 -7.92
CA LYS A 67 -10.65 -4.05 -9.21
C LYS A 67 -12.15 -3.75 -9.15
N ALA A 68 -12.83 -4.16 -8.08
CA ALA A 68 -14.27 -3.92 -7.91
C ALA A 68 -14.63 -2.42 -7.75
N LYS A 69 -13.65 -1.59 -7.37
CA LYS A 69 -13.81 -0.15 -7.16
C LYS A 69 -13.09 0.71 -8.21
N ASP A 70 -12.54 0.08 -9.24
CA ASP A 70 -11.75 0.71 -10.29
C ASP A 70 -10.57 1.55 -9.74
N ILE A 71 -9.93 1.05 -8.68
CA ILE A 71 -8.77 1.69 -8.06
C ILE A 71 -7.49 1.15 -8.71
N PRO A 72 -6.59 2.01 -9.22
CA PRO A 72 -5.34 1.56 -9.81
C PRO A 72 -4.43 0.91 -8.77
N VAL A 73 -3.82 -0.22 -9.14
CA VAL A 73 -2.91 -0.99 -8.29
C VAL A 73 -1.50 -1.00 -8.88
N HIS A 74 -0.53 -0.48 -8.13
CA HIS A 74 0.88 -0.57 -8.46
C HIS A 74 1.56 -1.65 -7.63
N MET A 75 2.06 -2.69 -8.29
CA MET A 75 2.73 -3.80 -7.64
C MET A 75 4.25 -3.63 -7.70
N ALA A 76 4.93 -3.83 -6.58
CA ALA A 76 6.38 -3.84 -6.54
C ALA A 76 6.90 -4.98 -5.67
N HIS A 77 7.94 -5.67 -6.13
CA HIS A 77 8.53 -6.76 -5.37
C HIS A 77 9.34 -6.24 -4.17
N SER A 78 10.16 -5.21 -4.37
CA SER A 78 10.96 -4.60 -3.31
C SER A 78 10.09 -3.82 -2.32
N CYS A 79 10.40 -3.95 -1.04
CA CYS A 79 9.64 -3.34 0.06
C CYS A 79 10.43 -2.21 0.74
N GLY A 80 11.14 -1.37 -0.02
CA GLY A 80 11.98 -0.31 0.53
C GLY A 80 11.32 1.06 0.47
N VAL A 81 11.80 2.00 1.29
CA VAL A 81 11.41 3.43 1.16
C VAL A 81 11.81 3.99 -0.20
N SER A 82 12.96 3.55 -0.74
CA SER A 82 13.40 3.89 -2.10
C SER A 82 12.38 3.45 -3.16
N THR A 83 11.84 2.23 -3.05
CA THR A 83 10.80 1.72 -3.94
C THR A 83 9.52 2.55 -3.82
N LEU A 84 9.09 2.88 -2.60
CA LEU A 84 7.95 3.78 -2.40
C LEU A 84 8.19 5.14 -3.08
N LYS A 85 9.39 5.72 -2.93
CA LYS A 85 9.75 6.99 -3.59
C LYS A 85 9.63 6.90 -5.10
N GLN A 86 10.02 5.77 -5.70
CA GLN A 86 9.93 5.55 -7.15
C GLN A 86 8.49 5.43 -7.62
N VAL A 87 7.62 4.75 -6.86
CA VAL A 87 6.19 4.61 -7.19
C VAL A 87 5.45 5.94 -7.04
N LEU A 88 5.82 6.77 -6.05
CA LEU A 88 5.25 8.10 -5.82
C LEU A 88 5.97 9.22 -6.61
N ARG A 89 6.73 8.89 -7.66
CA ARG A 89 7.36 9.90 -8.52
C ARG A 89 6.35 10.62 -9.39
#